data_AF-A0A849QKS5-F1
#
_entry.id   AF-A0A849QKS5-F1
#
_cell.length_a   1.000
_cell.length_b   1.000
_cell.length_c   1.000
_cell.angle_alpha   90.00
_cell.angle_beta   90.00
_cell.angle_gamma   90.00
#
_symmetry.space_group_name_H-M   'P 1'
#
loop_
_entity.id
_entity.type
_entity.pdbx_description
1 polymer ?
#
loop_
_entity_poly.entity_id
_entity_poly.type
_entity_poly.pdbx_seq_one_letter_code
_entity_poly.pdbx_strand_id
1 'polypeptide(L)'
;MELEDWEEASAAWNRVTILSKRNPDIFDAQAVTYARLGDFCSAFEAWDRARKLYRKQGKDKEVERVRNLGRAARINCARQKKAAKAQREKEKSTRRLDDKLGARRRKRKGSR
;
A
#
# COMPACT_ATOMS: atom_id res chain seq x y z
N MET A 1 6.85 5.42 18.63
CA MET A 1 5.73 4.57 18.20
C MET A 1 6.34 3.56 17.26
N GLU A 2 6.43 2.35 17.77
CA GLU A 2 7.07 1.20 17.12
C GLU A 2 6.21 0.69 15.97
N LEU A 3 6.76 -0.16 15.10
CA LEU A 3 6.01 -0.71 13.97
C LEU A 3 4.77 -1.50 14.44
N GLU A 4 4.91 -2.26 15.52
CA GLU A 4 3.82 -3.01 16.16
C GLU A 4 2.66 -2.10 16.59
N ASP A 5 2.98 -0.95 17.20
CA ASP A 5 1.97 0.04 17.60
C ASP A 5 1.16 0.54 16.38
N TRP A 6 1.81 0.71 15.22
CA TRP A 6 1.13 1.15 14.00
C TRP A 6 0.23 0.06 13.40
N GLU A 7 0.62 -1.22 13.52
CA GLU A 7 -0.21 -2.34 13.09
C GLU A 7 -1.46 -2.47 13.97
N GLU A 8 -1.30 -2.36 15.28
CA GLU A 8 -2.42 -2.35 16.22
C GLU A 8 -3.35 -1.14 15.96
N ALA A 9 -2.77 0.05 15.75
CA ALA A 9 -3.54 1.23 15.38
C ALA A 9 -4.33 1.01 14.08
N SER A 10 -3.76 0.32 13.08
CA SER A 10 -4.45 0.03 11.84
C SER A 10 -5.68 -0.86 12.08
N ALA A 11 -5.52 -1.89 12.90
CA ALA A 11 -6.62 -2.77 13.29
C ALA A 11 -7.71 -2.02 14.06
N ALA A 12 -7.34 -1.13 14.98
CA ALA A 12 -8.28 -0.29 15.72
C ALA A 12 -9.07 0.63 14.78
N TRP A 13 -8.40 1.35 13.87
CA TRP A 13 -9.06 2.25 12.92
C TRP A 13 -10.00 1.52 11.96
N ASN A 14 -9.66 0.31 11.54
CA ASN A 14 -10.54 -0.53 10.72
C ASN A 14 -11.86 -0.83 11.43
N ARG A 15 -11.84 -1.04 12.76
CA ARG A 15 -13.07 -1.23 13.55
C ARG A 15 -13.85 0.09 13.71
N VAL A 16 -13.14 1.18 14.00
CA VAL A 16 -13.77 2.49 14.24
C VAL A 16 -14.45 3.05 12.98
N THR A 17 -13.86 2.85 11.80
CA THR A 17 -14.44 3.32 10.52
C THR A 17 -15.75 2.63 10.16
N ILE A 18 -15.99 1.42 10.66
CA ILE A 18 -17.28 0.72 10.52
C ILE A 18 -18.36 1.44 11.33
N LEU A 19 -18.01 1.91 12.54
CA LEU A 19 -18.91 2.56 13.47
C LEU A 19 -19.18 4.03 13.10
N SER A 20 -18.15 4.76 12.64
CA SER A 20 -18.24 6.20 12.36
C SER A 20 -17.84 6.53 10.91
N LYS A 21 -18.76 6.22 10.00
CA LYS A 21 -18.56 6.37 8.54
C LYS A 21 -18.52 7.82 8.04
N ARG A 22 -18.85 8.81 8.89
CA ARG A 22 -18.99 10.23 8.51
C ARG A 22 -17.99 11.16 9.19
N ASN A 23 -17.09 10.63 10.01
CA ASN A 23 -16.07 11.45 10.66
C ASN A 23 -14.79 11.51 9.79
N PRO A 24 -14.43 12.66 9.20
CA PRO A 24 -13.24 12.79 8.37
C PRO A 24 -11.93 12.57 9.16
N ASP A 25 -11.90 12.93 10.44
CA ASP A 25 -10.69 12.85 11.28
C ASP A 25 -10.26 11.39 11.49
N ILE A 26 -11.24 10.48 11.57
CA ILE A 26 -11.00 9.03 11.66
C ILE A 26 -10.31 8.53 10.38
N PHE A 27 -10.77 8.95 9.20
CA PHE A 27 -10.16 8.52 7.94
C PHE A 27 -8.78 9.17 7.72
N ASP A 28 -8.56 10.39 8.20
CA ASP A 28 -7.24 11.01 8.17
C ASP A 28 -6.24 10.30 9.09
N ALA A 29 -6.65 9.97 10.33
CA ALA A 29 -5.83 9.19 11.25
C ALA A 29 -5.50 7.79 10.70
N GLN A 30 -6.50 7.10 10.15
CA GLN A 30 -6.31 5.82 9.48
C GLN A 30 -5.31 5.92 8.31
N ALA A 31 -5.40 6.98 7.49
CA ALA A 31 -4.48 7.21 6.39
C ALA A 31 -3.04 7.44 6.84
N VAL A 32 -2.85 8.19 7.94
CA VAL A 32 -1.54 8.39 8.57
C VAL A 32 -0.98 7.06 9.05
N THR A 33 -1.78 6.21 9.69
CA THR A 33 -1.36 4.87 10.13
C THR A 33 -0.92 4.02 8.94
N TYR A 34 -1.70 3.98 7.85
CA TYR A 34 -1.29 3.25 6.64
C TYR A 34 0.01 3.80 6.04
N ALA A 35 0.19 5.12 5.99
CA ALA A 35 1.41 5.73 5.47
C ALA A 35 2.63 5.38 6.33
N ARG A 36 2.48 5.25 7.65
CA ARG A 36 3.54 4.82 8.58
C ARG A 36 3.93 3.36 8.39
N LEU A 37 2.94 2.50 8.10
CA LEU A 37 3.16 1.10 7.71
C LEU A 37 3.69 0.94 6.28
N GLY A 38 3.83 2.03 5.53
CA GLY A 38 4.23 1.99 4.13
C GLY A 38 3.15 1.49 3.17
N ASP A 39 1.92 1.27 3.61
CA ASP A 39 0.79 0.96 2.73
C ASP A 39 0.22 2.25 2.12
N PHE A 40 0.97 2.81 1.17
CA PHE A 40 0.59 4.07 0.53
C PHE A 40 -0.65 3.96 -0.36
N CYS A 41 -1.02 2.76 -0.80
CA CYS A 41 -2.23 2.58 -1.59
C CYS A 41 -3.47 2.75 -0.70
N SER A 42 -3.49 2.09 0.46
CA SER A 42 -4.57 2.26 1.46
C SER A 42 -4.58 3.67 2.05
N ALA A 43 -3.42 4.26 2.31
CA ALA A 43 -3.31 5.65 2.77
C ALA A 43 -3.97 6.63 1.79
N PHE A 44 -3.72 6.46 0.49
CA PHE A 44 -4.33 7.29 -0.55
C PHE A 44 -5.86 7.21 -0.53
N GLU A 45 -6.42 6.00 -0.43
CA GLU A 45 -7.87 5.80 -0.40
C GLU A 45 -8.51 6.42 0.85
N ALA A 46 -7.87 6.26 2.01
CA ALA A 46 -8.33 6.83 3.26
C ALA A 46 -8.30 8.38 3.24
N TRP A 47 -7.21 8.99 2.75
CA TRP A 47 -7.15 10.45 2.57
C TRP A 47 -8.15 10.98 1.54
N ASP A 48 -8.45 10.23 0.47
CA ASP A 48 -9.49 10.64 -0.48
C ASP A 48 -10.89 10.65 0.16
N ARG A 49 -11.19 9.68 1.03
CA ARG A 49 -12.43 9.65 1.82
C ARG A 49 -12.48 10.81 2.81
N ALA A 50 -11.41 11.04 3.57
CA ALA A 50 -11.30 12.18 4.48
C ALA A 50 -11.54 13.51 3.76
N ARG A 51 -10.92 13.69 2.58
CA ARG A 51 -11.08 14.89 1.72
C ARG A 51 -12.54 15.15 1.36
N LYS A 52 -13.27 14.12 0.93
CA LYS A 52 -14.68 14.23 0.57
C LYS A 52 -15.55 14.62 1.77
N LEU A 53 -15.23 14.11 2.96
CA LEU A 53 -15.95 14.42 4.19
C LEU A 53 -15.61 15.82 4.72
N TYR A 54 -14.34 16.24 4.73
CA TYR A 54 -13.95 17.61 5.10
C TYR A 54 -14.60 18.65 4.19
N ARG A 55 -14.69 18.37 2.88
CA ARG A 55 -15.38 19.26 1.93
C ARG A 55 -16.86 19.41 2.26
N LYS A 56 -17.55 18.32 2.64
CA LYS A 56 -18.96 18.39 3.07
C LYS A 56 -19.14 19.20 4.36
N GLN A 57 -18.11 19.32 5.18
CA GLN A 57 -18.09 20.12 6.40
C GLN A 57 -17.63 21.57 6.18
N GLY A 58 -17.28 21.98 4.95
CA GLY A 58 -16.74 23.31 4.67
C GLY A 58 -15.33 23.55 5.22
N LYS A 59 -14.59 22.48 5.57
CA LYS A 59 -13.23 22.57 6.13
C LYS A 59 -12.17 22.62 5.02
N ASP A 60 -12.14 23.72 4.26
CA ASP A 60 -11.31 23.84 3.05
C ASP A 60 -9.80 23.71 3.32
N LYS A 61 -9.31 24.21 4.45
CA LYS A 61 -7.90 24.04 4.87
C LYS A 61 -7.54 22.55 5.01
N GLU A 62 -8.42 21.77 5.63
CA GLU A 62 -8.22 20.33 5.79
C GLU A 62 -8.29 19.62 4.44
N VAL A 63 -9.22 20.01 3.57
CA VAL A 63 -9.32 19.49 2.19
C VAL A 63 -8.00 19.65 1.44
N GLU A 64 -7.36 20.81 1.53
CA GLU A 64 -6.06 21.02 0.88
C GLU A 64 -4.95 20.18 1.51
N ARG A 65 -4.88 20.13 2.84
CA ARG A 65 -3.89 19.34 3.57
C ARG A 65 -3.97 17.87 3.15
N VAL A 66 -5.14 17.23 3.26
CA VAL A 66 -5.29 15.82 2.90
C VAL A 66 -5.21 15.57 1.40
N ARG A 67 -5.50 16.56 0.55
CA ARG A 67 -5.25 16.47 -0.90
C ARG A 67 -3.74 16.33 -1.19
N ASN A 68 -2.92 17.13 -0.52
CA ASN A 68 -1.47 17.11 -0.73
C ASN A 68 -0.86 15.79 -0.23
N LEU A 69 -1.29 15.34 0.95
CA LEU A 69 -0.91 14.03 1.50
C LEU A 69 -1.35 12.88 0.59
N GLY A 70 -2.61 12.90 0.14
CA GLY A 70 -3.15 11.93 -0.81
C GLY A 70 -2.36 11.88 -2.13
N ARG A 71 -1.93 13.02 -2.67
CA ARG A 71 -1.08 13.06 -3.87
C ARG A 71 0.26 12.37 -3.63
N ALA A 72 0.91 12.62 -2.49
CA ALA A 72 2.16 11.98 -2.14
C ALA A 72 2.00 10.46 -1.99
N ALA A 73 0.97 10.00 -1.28
CA ALA A 73 0.63 8.58 -1.17
C ALA A 73 0.38 7.94 -2.54
N ARG A 74 -0.34 8.60 -3.44
CA ARG A 74 -0.58 8.08 -4.80
C ARG A 74 0.71 7.84 -5.57
N ILE A 75 1.67 8.76 -5.48
CA ILE A 75 2.99 8.63 -6.12
C ILE A 75 3.75 7.44 -5.53
N ASN A 76 3.77 7.29 -4.21
CA ASN A 76 4.46 6.17 -3.56
C ASN A 76 3.79 4.82 -3.85
N CYS A 77 2.46 4.74 -3.85
CA CYS A 77 1.71 3.56 -4.27
C CYS A 77 2.06 3.15 -5.71
N ALA A 78 2.16 4.11 -6.64
CA ALA A 78 2.56 3.83 -8.02
C ALA A 78 4.00 3.28 -8.11
N ARG A 79 4.93 3.84 -7.32
CA ARG A 79 6.31 3.34 -7.23
C ARG A 79 6.36 1.91 -6.67
N GLN A 80 5.61 1.62 -5.61
CA GLN A 80 5.52 0.27 -5.04
C GLN A 80 4.96 -0.74 -6.04
N LYS A 81 3.88 -0.39 -6.75
CA LYS A 81 3.31 -1.26 -7.80
C LYS A 81 4.33 -1.55 -8.91
N LYS A 82 5.09 -0.53 -9.33
CA LYS A 82 6.16 -0.70 -10.33
C LYS A 82 7.27 -1.61 -9.81
N ALA A 83 7.72 -1.42 -8.57
CA ALA A 83 8.75 -2.25 -7.94
C ALA A 83 8.30 -3.71 -7.80
N ALA A 84 7.06 -3.94 -7.33
CA ALA A 84 6.47 -5.26 -7.21
C ALA A 84 6.36 -5.96 -8.58
N LYS A 85 5.98 -5.24 -9.63
CA LYS A 85 5.96 -5.79 -11.00
C LYS A 85 7.35 -6.19 -11.48
N ALA A 86 8.34 -5.32 -11.30
CA ALA A 86 9.73 -5.60 -11.69
C ALA A 86 10.29 -6.81 -10.94
N GLN A 87 9.97 -6.96 -9.65
CA GLN A 87 10.39 -8.11 -8.85
C GLN A 87 9.77 -9.41 -9.36
N ARG A 88 8.46 -9.42 -9.66
CA ARG A 88 7.77 -10.58 -10.24
C ARG A 88 8.35 -10.96 -11.61
N GLU A 89 8.76 -10.00 -12.42
CA GLU A 89 9.40 -10.26 -13.71
C GLU A 89 10.80 -10.88 -13.54
N LYS A 90 11.58 -10.40 -12.57
CA LYS A 90 12.88 -10.99 -12.20
C LYS A 90 12.73 -12.42 -11.67
N GLU A 91 11.77 -12.66 -10.79
CA GLU A 91 11.51 -14.01 -10.25
C GLU A 91 11.11 -15.00 -11.34
N LYS A 92 10.29 -14.55 -12.31
CA LYS A 92 9.92 -15.37 -13.47
C LYS A 92 11.13 -15.66 -14.37
N SER A 93 12.04 -14.71 -14.55
CA SER A 93 13.22 -14.92 -15.38
C SER A 93 14.24 -15.85 -14.72
N THR A 94 14.50 -15.71 -13.41
CA THR A 94 15.35 -16.64 -12.66
C THR A 94 14.78 -18.06 -12.67
N ARG A 95 13.49 -18.23 -12.38
CA ARG A 95 12.85 -19.57 -12.43
C ARG A 95 13.00 -20.23 -13.81
N ARG A 96 12.79 -19.47 -14.89
CA ARG A 96 12.98 -19.97 -16.27
C ARG A 96 14.43 -20.38 -16.56
N LEU A 97 15.41 -19.69 -15.99
CA LEU A 97 16.83 -20.05 -16.12
C LEU A 97 17.14 -21.32 -15.35
N ASP A 98 16.65 -21.44 -14.11
CA ASP A 98 16.84 -22.62 -13.27
C ASP A 98 16.23 -23.88 -13.91
N ASP A 99 15.01 -23.76 -14.45
CA ASP A 99 14.35 -24.85 -15.18
C ASP A 99 15.19 -25.31 -16.38
N LYS A 100 15.76 -24.36 -17.15
CA LYS A 100 16.64 -24.67 -18.30
C LYS A 100 17.94 -25.34 -17.88
N LEU A 101 18.57 -24.85 -16.81
CA LEU A 101 19.81 -25.43 -16.28
C LEU A 101 19.56 -26.84 -15.72
N GLY A 102 18.45 -27.04 -15.01
CA GLY A 102 18.01 -28.34 -14.51
C GLY A 102 17.77 -29.35 -15.64
N ALA A 103 17.06 -28.95 -16.70
CA ALA A 103 16.83 -29.79 -17.87
C ALA A 103 18.15 -30.19 -18.56
N ARG A 104 19.09 -29.25 -18.72
CA ARG A 104 20.44 -29.54 -19.25
C ARG A 104 21.21 -30.53 -18.39
N ARG A 105 21.14 -30.39 -17.05
CA ARG A 105 21.83 -31.29 -16.11
C ARG A 105 21.26 -32.71 -16.16
N ARG A 106 19.93 -32.86 -16.29
CA ARG A 106 19.28 -34.17 -16.44
C ARG A 106 19.67 -34.86 -17.75
N LYS A 107 19.67 -34.12 -18.88
CA LYS A 107 20.14 -34.66 -20.17
C LYS A 107 21.57 -35.19 -20.09
N ARG A 108 22.50 -34.44 -19.47
CA ARG A 108 23.90 -34.87 -19.31
C ARG A 108 24.07 -36.12 -18.43
N LYS A 109 23.18 -36.35 -17.47
CA LYS A 109 23.25 -37.53 -16.57
C LYS A 109 22.61 -38.79 -17.17
N GLY A 110 21.66 -38.66 -18.09
CA GLY A 110 21.01 -39.79 -18.76
C GLY A 110 21.67 -40.27 -20.06
N SER A 111 22.78 -39.65 -20.48
CA SER A 111 23.57 -40.05 -21.66
C SER A 111 24.86 -40.81 -21.26
N ARG A 112 24.86 -41.46 -20.09
CA ARG A 112 25.94 -42.35 -19.61
C ARG A 112 25.37 -43.72 -19.35
#